data_AF-A0A392R6L5-F1
#
_entry.id   AF-A0A392R6L5-F1
#
_cell.length_a   1.000
_cell.length_b   1.000
_cell.length_c   1.000
_cell.angle_alpha   90.00
_cell.angle_beta   90.00
_cell.angle_gamma   90.00
#
_symmetry.space_group_name_H-M   'P 1'
#
loop_
_entity.id
_entity.type
_entity.pdbx_description
1 polymer ?
#
loop_
_entity_poly.entity_id
_entity_poly.type
_entity_poly.pdbx_seq_one_letter_code
_entity_poly.pdbx_strand_id
1 'polypeptide(L)'
;MEGTSTSYSSIPVVFSKLPIDTNTQKHFSKNVTIEIPYDKLDLVLEQPVDFESLRANGFDVKKMFQDQGWLGYFDILNGPVYTQLVKEFWK
;
A
#
# COMPACT_ATOMS: atom_id res chain seq x y z
N MET A 1 20.16 25.12 15.27
CA MET A 1 18.72 24.97 15.01
C MET A 1 18.56 23.80 14.06
N GLU A 2 18.36 22.61 14.60
CA GLU A 2 18.08 21.42 13.80
C GLU A 2 16.62 21.51 13.35
N GLY A 3 16.41 21.75 12.07
CA GLY A 3 15.08 21.76 11.47
C GLY A 3 14.57 20.32 11.36
N THR A 4 13.84 19.85 12.36
CA THR A 4 13.08 18.60 12.25
C THR A 4 11.95 18.82 11.25
N SER A 5 12.20 18.52 9.98
CA SER A 5 11.13 18.42 8.98
C SER A 5 10.40 17.12 9.20
N THR A 6 9.41 17.14 10.09
CA THR A 6 8.44 16.04 10.20
C THR A 6 7.41 16.24 9.10
N SER A 7 7.62 15.62 7.94
CA SER A 7 6.64 15.53 6.86
C SER A 7 5.52 14.58 7.29
N TYR A 8 4.62 15.03 8.15
CA TYR A 8 3.40 14.28 8.43
C TYR A 8 2.49 14.40 7.19
N SER A 9 2.26 13.29 6.50
CA SER A 9 1.10 13.21 5.61
C SER A 9 -0.14 13.13 6.50
N SER A 10 -0.88 14.23 6.63
CA SER A 10 -2.16 14.28 7.37
C SER A 10 -3.27 13.45 6.71
N ILE A 11 -2.99 12.78 5.59
CA ILE A 11 -3.97 12.02 4.85
C ILE A 11 -4.06 10.63 5.47
N PRO A 12 -5.21 10.22 6.04
CA PRO A 12 -5.38 8.85 6.50
C PRO A 12 -5.18 7.92 5.31
N VAL A 13 -4.28 6.95 5.45
CA VAL A 13 -4.13 5.90 4.43
C VAL A 13 -5.39 5.08 4.41
N VAL A 14 -6.16 5.24 3.34
CA VAL A 14 -7.24 4.32 3.00
C VAL A 14 -6.61 3.29 2.07
N PHE A 15 -6.27 2.12 2.61
CA PHE A 15 -5.98 0.96 1.78
C PHE A 15 -7.26 0.64 1.00
N SER A 16 -7.31 1.12 -0.23
CA SER A 16 -8.44 0.91 -1.10
C SER A 16 -8.39 -0.54 -1.59
N LYS A 17 -9.41 -1.33 -1.28
CA LYS A 17 -9.63 -2.65 -1.88
C LYS A 17 -10.08 -2.50 -3.34
N LEU A 18 -9.31 -1.74 -4.13
CA LEU A 18 -9.54 -1.63 -5.56
C LEU A 18 -9.31 -3.03 -6.14
N PRO A 19 -10.31 -3.61 -6.83
CA PRO A 19 -10.14 -4.90 -7.45
C PRO A 19 -9.03 -4.79 -8.50
N ILE A 20 -8.03 -5.67 -8.39
CA ILE A 20 -7.03 -5.84 -9.44
C ILE A 20 -7.76 -6.36 -10.68
N ASP A 21 -7.66 -5.64 -11.81
CA ASP A 21 -8.18 -6.13 -13.06
C ASP A 21 -7.27 -7.25 -13.59
N THR A 22 -7.65 -8.49 -13.31
CA THR A 22 -6.96 -9.69 -13.80
C THR A 22 -7.31 -10.02 -15.25
N ASN A 23 -8.26 -9.30 -15.86
CA ASN A 23 -8.76 -9.57 -17.21
C ASN A 23 -8.07 -8.72 -18.29
N THR A 24 -7.12 -7.86 -17.92
CA THR A 24 -6.37 -7.09 -18.91
C THR A 24 -5.54 -8.04 -19.78
N GLN A 25 -6.02 -8.35 -20.99
CA GLN A 25 -5.27 -9.12 -21.99
C GLN A 25 -4.03 -8.36 -22.53
N LYS A 26 -3.76 -7.16 -22.00
CA LYS A 26 -2.59 -6.35 -22.32
C LYS A 26 -1.40 -6.82 -21.47
N HIS A 27 -0.69 -7.81 -21.99
CA HIS A 27 0.66 -8.11 -21.53
C HIS A 27 1.63 -7.10 -22.13
N PHE A 28 2.26 -6.27 -21.29
CA PHE A 28 3.36 -5.43 -21.74
C PHE A 28 4.61 -6.30 -21.92
N SER A 29 5.11 -6.38 -23.15
CA SER A 29 6.39 -7.02 -23.45
C SER A 29 7.52 -6.32 -22.69
N LYS A 30 8.50 -7.07 -22.19
CA LYS A 30 9.74 -6.48 -21.67
C LYS A 30 10.32 -5.56 -22.75
N ASN A 31 10.71 -4.33 -22.36
CA ASN A 31 11.26 -3.24 -23.20
C ASN A 31 10.27 -2.20 -23.74
N VAL A 32 9.02 -2.14 -23.26
CA VAL A 32 8.13 -0.99 -23.52
C VAL A 32 8.29 0.03 -22.39
N THR A 33 8.70 1.26 -22.72
CA THR A 33 8.59 2.39 -21.79
C THR A 33 7.10 2.68 -21.60
N ILE A 34 6.61 2.49 -20.38
CA ILE A 34 5.21 2.76 -20.03
C ILE A 34 5.11 4.24 -19.64
N GLU A 35 4.60 5.07 -20.56
CA GLU A 35 4.26 6.46 -20.29
C GLU A 35 2.78 6.55 -19.88
N ILE A 36 2.52 6.69 -18.58
CA ILE A 36 1.18 6.92 -18.05
C ILE A 36 1.07 8.39 -17.65
N PRO A 37 0.11 9.17 -18.20
CA PRO A 37 -0.12 10.54 -17.78
C PRO A 37 -0.37 10.61 -16.27
N TYR A 38 0.21 11.60 -15.60
CA TYR A 38 0.13 11.77 -14.15
C TYR A 38 -1.31 11.66 -13.59
N ASP A 39 -2.27 12.30 -14.27
CA ASP A 39 -3.69 12.31 -13.89
C ASP A 39 -4.40 10.95 -14.07
N LYS A 40 -3.78 10.03 -14.81
CA LYS A 40 -4.26 8.66 -15.07
C LYS A 40 -3.44 7.60 -14.33
N LEU A 41 -2.42 8.01 -13.57
CA LEU A 41 -1.63 7.09 -12.76
C LEU A 41 -2.37 6.81 -11.46
N ASP A 42 -3.11 5.71 -11.46
CA ASP A 42 -3.77 5.19 -10.27
C ASP A 42 -2.84 4.25 -9.51
N LEU A 43 -2.73 4.49 -8.19
CA LEU A 43 -1.94 3.66 -7.29
C LEU A 43 -2.84 2.67 -6.59
N VAL A 44 -2.50 1.39 -6.68
CA VAL A 44 -3.10 0.33 -5.87
C VAL A 44 -2.30 0.23 -4.58
N LEU A 45 -2.96 0.48 -3.45
CA LEU A 45 -2.35 0.43 -2.13
C LEU A 45 -2.75 -0.87 -1.43
N GLU A 46 -1.78 -1.76 -1.23
CA GLU A 46 -1.97 -2.99 -0.49
C GLU A 46 -1.42 -2.88 0.93
N GLN A 47 -2.15 -3.47 1.87
CA GLN A 47 -1.74 -3.56 3.27
C GLN A 47 -0.85 -4.81 3.45
N PRO A 48 0.42 -4.67 3.87
CA PRO A 48 1.31 -5.82 4.07
C PRO A 48 0.75 -6.89 5.00
N VAL A 49 0.00 -6.50 6.04
CA VAL A 49 -0.63 -7.42 6.99
C VAL A 49 -2.10 -7.07 7.18
N ASP A 50 -3.01 -7.76 6.47
CA ASP A 50 -4.48 -7.60 6.57
C ASP A 50 -5.12 -8.79 7.31
N PHE A 51 -5.30 -8.66 8.62
CA PHE A 51 -5.91 -9.71 9.45
C PHE A 51 -7.37 -9.98 9.10
N GLU A 52 -8.09 -8.97 8.61
CA GLU A 52 -9.49 -9.04 8.27
C GLU A 52 -9.68 -9.88 7.00
N SER A 53 -8.81 -9.69 5.99
CA SER A 53 -8.77 -10.55 4.80
C SER A 53 -8.25 -11.95 5.13
N LEU A 54 -7.23 -12.11 5.98
CA LEU A 54 -6.79 -13.45 6.43
C LEU A 54 -7.93 -14.22 7.09
N ARG A 55 -8.65 -13.58 8.03
CA ARG A 55 -9.80 -14.18 8.70
C ARG A 55 -10.92 -14.54 7.72
N ALA A 56 -11.22 -13.67 6.75
CA ALA A 56 -12.22 -13.94 5.73
C ALA A 56 -11.87 -15.16 4.85
N ASN A 57 -10.59 -15.50 4.73
CA ASN A 57 -10.08 -16.68 4.03
C ASN A 57 -9.80 -17.89 4.95
N GLY A 58 -10.32 -17.86 6.18
CA GLY A 58 -10.22 -18.99 7.13
C GLY A 58 -8.96 -19.00 8.01
N PHE A 59 -8.16 -17.93 7.98
CA PHE A 59 -6.95 -17.80 8.81
C PHE A 59 -7.14 -16.75 9.90
N ASP A 60 -7.67 -17.15 11.06
CA ASP A 60 -7.79 -16.27 12.23
C ASP A 60 -6.55 -16.34 13.14
N VAL A 61 -5.51 -15.60 12.76
CA VAL A 61 -4.20 -15.61 13.43
C VAL A 61 -3.90 -14.35 14.24
N LYS A 62 -4.81 -13.36 14.24
CA LYS A 62 -4.58 -12.03 14.87
C LYS A 62 -4.24 -12.17 16.35
N LYS A 63 -4.98 -13.01 17.08
CA LYS A 63 -4.75 -13.26 18.51
C LYS A 63 -3.36 -13.84 18.78
N MET A 64 -2.88 -14.76 17.95
CA MET A 64 -1.57 -15.39 18.10
C MET A 64 -0.43 -14.36 18.06
N PHE A 65 -0.52 -13.38 17.14
CA PHE A 65 0.48 -12.31 17.06
C PHE A 65 0.30 -11.23 18.12
N GLN A 66 -0.94 -10.97 18.53
CA GLN A 66 -1.23 -10.08 19.65
C GLN A 66 -0.61 -10.58 20.96
N ASP A 67 -0.77 -11.87 21.26
CA ASP A 67 -0.23 -12.49 22.47
C ASP A 67 1.31 -12.45 22.49
N GLN A 68 1.95 -12.36 21.32
CA GLN A 68 3.40 -12.19 21.17
C GLN A 68 3.86 -10.72 21.17
N GLY A 69 2.93 -9.75 21.22
CA GLY A 69 3.24 -8.31 21.22
C GLY A 69 3.59 -7.70 19.86
N TRP A 70 3.24 -8.35 18.74
CA TRP A 70 3.65 -7.90 17.39
C TRP A 70 2.76 -6.82 16.77
N LEU A 71 1.61 -6.49 17.37
CA LEU A 71 0.64 -5.57 16.74
C LEU A 71 1.26 -4.21 16.40
N GLY A 72 2.05 -3.63 17.30
CA GLY A 72 2.72 -2.35 17.04
C GLY A 72 3.71 -2.40 15.87
N TYR A 73 4.36 -3.55 15.65
CA TYR A 73 5.22 -3.73 14.48
C TYR A 73 4.39 -3.77 13.18
N PHE A 74 3.23 -4.42 13.20
CA PHE A 74 2.33 -4.44 12.05
C PHE A 74 1.69 -3.09 11.77
N ASP A 75 1.43 -2.28 12.79
CA ASP A 75 0.99 -0.89 12.62
C ASP A 75 2.07 -0.06 11.90
N ILE A 76 3.35 -0.30 12.19
CA ILE A 76 4.47 0.34 11.47
C ILE A 76 4.56 -0.16 10.03
N LEU A 77 4.42 -1.47 9.79
CA LEU A 77 4.44 -2.03 8.43
C LEU A 77 3.28 -1.50 7.56
N ASN A 78 2.10 -1.36 8.16
CA ASN A 78 0.91 -0.79 7.53
C ASN A 78 0.88 0.74 7.60
N GLY A 79 2.03 1.37 7.87
CA GLY A 79 2.18 2.80 8.04
C GLY A 79 1.85 3.63 6.80
N PRO A 80 2.05 4.96 6.86
CA PRO A 80 1.61 5.86 5.81
C PRO A 80 2.32 5.58 4.47
N VAL A 81 1.56 5.65 3.37
CA VAL A 81 2.10 5.59 2.01
C VAL A 81 2.10 6.99 1.42
N TYR A 82 3.27 7.45 0.95
CA TYR A 82 3.45 8.74 0.29
C TYR A 82 3.07 8.66 -1.19
N THR A 83 1.77 8.57 -1.47
CA THR A 83 1.23 8.41 -2.84
C THR A 83 1.74 9.48 -3.81
N GLN A 84 1.83 10.73 -3.36
CA GLN A 84 2.35 11.84 -4.15
C GLN A 84 3.80 11.61 -4.60
N LEU A 85 4.66 11.19 -3.67
CA LEU A 85 6.06 10.90 -3.94
C LEU A 85 6.20 9.76 -4.95
N VAL A 86 5.39 8.71 -4.81
CA VAL A 86 5.37 7.59 -5.76
C VAL A 86 4.99 8.05 -7.16
N LYS A 87 3.98 8.92 -7.30
CA LYS A 87 3.60 9.48 -8.60
C LYS A 87 4.69 10.37 -9.19
N GLU A 88 5.39 11.15 -8.37
CA GLU A 88 6.50 12.01 -8.81
C GLU A 88 7.71 11.21 -9.31
N PHE A 89 8.00 10.04 -8.72
CA PHE A 89 9.04 9.13 -9.23
C PHE A 89 8.73 8.53 -10.60
N TRP A 90 7.45 8.43 -10.97
CA TRP A 90 7.00 7.81 -12.22
C TRP A 90 6.86 8.81 -13.38
N LYS A 91 7.14 10.09 -13.12
CA LYS A 91 7.17 11.16 -14.12
C LYS A 91 8.46 11.07 -14.96
#